data_AF-A0A4P5W2G7-F1
#
_entry.id   AF-A0A4P5W2G7-F1
#
_cell.length_a   1.000
_cell.length_b   1.000
_cell.length_c   1.000
_cell.angle_alpha   90.00
_cell.angle_beta   90.00
_cell.angle_gamma   90.00
#
_symmetry.space_group_name_H-M   'P 1'
#
loop_
_entity.id
_entity.type
_entity.pdbx_description
1 polymer ?
#
loop_
_entity_poly.entity_id
_entity_poly.type
_entity_poly.pdbx_seq_one_letter_code
_entity_poly.pdbx_strand_id
1 'polypeptide(L)'
;MFLLAGFMACEAQSAAAGGARQLADYAGVAGTRIELAPAEMPDEPPLLLTIGADSWEARLGEDWDTAAPIAVWTVVLGERLVVADVTLLSMPLPDAGELVTWYGTFPEAVNSTVDGAPFGGEWSFAPDLGPVVITLDGVRRECVVYEREVDVDTGG
;
A
#
# COMPACT_ATOMS: atom_id res chain seq x y z
N MET A 1 -15.07 21.80 9.68
CA MET A 1 -13.65 21.97 9.33
C MET A 1 -13.43 21.09 8.10
N PHE A 2 -13.13 21.69 6.95
CA PHE A 2 -12.99 20.94 5.70
C PHE A 2 -11.53 20.47 5.57
N LEU A 3 -11.31 19.16 5.60
CA LEU A 3 -10.06 18.54 5.15
C LEU A 3 -10.00 18.67 3.63
N LEU A 4 -8.95 19.32 3.12
CA LEU A 4 -8.60 19.25 1.70
C LEU A 4 -7.84 17.93 1.50
N ALA A 5 -8.61 16.86 1.22
CA ALA A 5 -8.12 15.61 0.69
C ALA A 5 -7.46 15.87 -0.67
N GLY A 6 -6.13 15.96 -0.71
CA GLY A 6 -5.40 16.03 -1.97
C GLY A 6 -5.26 14.64 -2.56
N PHE A 7 -6.03 14.31 -3.58
CA PHE A 7 -5.81 13.12 -4.39
C PHE A 7 -4.49 13.28 -5.15
N MET A 8 -3.45 12.58 -4.70
CA MET A 8 -2.19 12.51 -5.45
C MET A 8 -2.23 11.26 -6.31
N ALA A 9 -1.92 11.42 -7.61
CA ALA A 9 -1.53 10.29 -8.44
C ALA A 9 -0.39 9.55 -7.71
N CYS A 10 -0.35 8.23 -7.83
CA CYS A 10 0.61 7.41 -7.13
C CYS A 10 2.03 7.53 -7.73
N GLU A 11 2.58 8.75 -7.66
CA GLU A 11 3.98 9.06 -7.87
C GLU A 11 4.56 9.37 -6.49
N ALA A 12 5.39 8.47 -5.98
CA ALA A 12 6.06 8.71 -4.72
C ALA A 12 7.17 9.76 -4.94
N GLN A 13 6.95 10.99 -4.46
CA GLN A 13 8.05 11.89 -4.15
C GLN A 13 8.76 11.33 -2.91
N SER A 14 9.76 10.48 -3.11
CA SER A 14 10.55 9.92 -2.00
C SER A 14 11.19 11.07 -1.22
N ALA A 15 10.74 11.25 0.03
CA ALA A 15 11.46 12.06 1.00
C ALA A 15 12.59 11.19 1.59
N ALA A 16 13.82 11.58 1.27
CA ALA A 16 15.09 11.11 1.83
C ALA A 16 15.56 9.69 1.42
N ALA A 17 16.38 9.65 0.36
CA ALA A 17 17.40 8.63 0.20
C ALA A 17 18.48 8.82 1.29
N GLY A 18 18.70 7.82 2.17
CA GLY A 18 19.91 7.79 3.01
C GLY A 18 19.81 7.21 4.42
N GLY A 19 18.64 6.74 4.88
CA GLY A 19 18.50 6.03 6.16
C GLY A 19 18.53 4.50 5.99
N ALA A 20 18.95 3.77 7.03
CA ALA A 20 18.73 2.33 7.08
C ALA A 20 17.22 2.07 7.20
N ARG A 21 16.60 1.58 6.12
CA ARG A 21 15.16 1.27 6.10
C ARG A 21 14.84 0.08 7.01
N GLN A 22 13.67 0.13 7.61
CA GLN A 22 13.09 -0.93 8.44
C GLN A 22 11.73 -1.36 7.86
N LEU A 23 11.24 -2.53 8.27
CA LEU A 23 9.94 -3.04 7.79
C LEU A 23 8.77 -2.08 8.03
N ALA A 24 8.81 -1.32 9.13
CA ALA A 24 7.79 -0.32 9.45
C ALA A 24 7.67 0.77 8.37
N ASP A 25 8.77 1.11 7.70
CA ASP A 25 8.77 2.12 6.64
C ASP A 25 7.94 1.65 5.42
N TYR A 26 7.77 0.34 5.25
CA TYR A 26 6.99 -0.28 4.16
C TYR A 26 5.59 -0.73 4.58
N ALA A 27 5.19 -0.50 5.84
CA ALA A 27 3.85 -0.84 6.32
C ALA A 27 2.80 0.23 5.94
N GLY A 28 3.25 1.39 5.49
CA GLY A 28 2.42 2.57 5.25
C GLY A 28 2.18 3.38 6.53
N VAL A 29 1.84 4.66 6.36
CA VAL A 29 1.50 5.56 7.46
C VAL A 29 0.03 5.40 7.84
N ALA A 30 -0.27 5.31 9.13
CA ALA A 30 -1.65 5.26 9.61
C ALA A 30 -2.49 6.46 9.13
N GLY A 31 -3.74 6.23 8.75
CA GLY A 31 -4.60 7.22 8.12
C GLY A 31 -4.43 7.33 6.60
N THR A 32 -3.52 6.56 5.99
CA THR A 32 -3.38 6.50 4.53
C THR A 32 -4.51 5.67 3.90
N ARG A 33 -5.08 6.18 2.82
CA ARG A 33 -6.02 5.47 1.93
C ARG A 33 -5.38 5.29 0.56
N ILE A 34 -5.44 4.09 0.03
CA ILE A 34 -4.81 3.72 -1.25
C ILE A 34 -5.86 3.07 -2.14
N GLU A 35 -5.95 3.53 -3.38
CA GLU A 35 -6.74 2.91 -4.43
C GLU A 35 -5.82 2.13 -5.37
N LEU A 36 -6.02 0.81 -5.47
CA LEU A 36 -5.28 -0.05 -6.37
C LEU A 36 -6.20 -0.61 -7.46
N ALA A 37 -5.95 -0.21 -8.71
CA ALA A 37 -6.71 -0.66 -9.86
C ALA A 37 -5.94 -1.73 -10.66
N PRO A 38 -6.63 -2.69 -11.29
CA PRO A 38 -6.01 -3.60 -12.25
C PRO A 38 -5.46 -2.87 -13.47
N ALA A 39 -4.18 -3.04 -13.75
CA ALA A 39 -3.49 -2.38 -14.86
C ALA A 39 -4.07 -2.73 -16.25
N GLU A 40 -4.52 -3.98 -16.41
CA GLU A 40 -4.95 -4.51 -17.72
C GLU A 40 -6.49 -4.58 -17.88
N MET A 41 -7.25 -4.28 -16.81
CA MET A 41 -8.71 -4.41 -16.79
C MET A 41 -9.36 -3.24 -16.05
N PRO A 42 -9.23 -1.99 -16.53
CA PRO A 42 -9.62 -0.79 -15.78
C PRO A 42 -11.11 -0.71 -15.41
N ASP A 43 -11.96 -1.55 -16.01
CA ASP A 43 -13.39 -1.65 -15.70
C ASP A 43 -13.69 -2.56 -14.49
N GLU A 44 -12.70 -3.30 -13.98
CA GLU A 44 -12.84 -4.07 -12.74
C GLU A 44 -12.81 -3.14 -11.51
N PRO A 45 -13.60 -3.45 -10.46
CA PRO A 45 -13.60 -2.64 -9.25
C PRO A 45 -12.20 -2.56 -8.62
N PRO A 46 -11.77 -1.36 -8.18
CA PRO A 46 -10.48 -1.23 -7.52
C PRO A 46 -10.52 -1.86 -6.13
N LEU A 47 -9.32 -2.21 -5.65
CA LEU A 47 -9.07 -2.56 -4.27
C LEU A 47 -8.78 -1.27 -3.49
N LEU A 48 -9.59 -1.01 -2.48
CA LEU A 48 -9.48 0.13 -1.61
C LEU A 48 -8.86 -0.31 -0.28
N LEU A 49 -7.65 0.18 0.01
CA LEU A 49 -6.88 -0.16 1.21
C LEU A 49 -6.76 1.03 2.18
N THR A 50 -7.24 0.87 3.42
CA THR A 50 -6.98 1.82 4.51
C THR A 50 -5.90 1.29 5.42
N ILE A 51 -4.87 2.09 5.67
CA ILE A 51 -3.78 1.79 6.58
C ILE A 51 -4.11 2.36 7.96
N GLY A 52 -4.32 1.49 8.94
CA GLY A 52 -4.44 1.82 10.36
C GLY A 52 -3.09 1.77 11.08
N ALA A 53 -3.10 1.97 12.41
CA ALA A 53 -1.88 1.94 13.22
C ALA A 53 -1.24 0.54 13.29
N ASP A 54 -2.07 -0.50 13.32
CA ASP A 54 -1.68 -1.90 13.49
C ASP A 54 -2.48 -2.84 12.57
N SER A 55 -3.20 -2.29 11.61
CA SER A 55 -4.04 -3.07 10.70
C SER A 55 -4.19 -2.43 9.34
N TRP A 56 -4.48 -3.24 8.33
CA TRP A 56 -4.94 -2.79 7.03
C TRP A 56 -6.39 -3.26 6.81
N GLU A 57 -7.25 -2.38 6.33
CA GLU A 57 -8.61 -2.73 5.93
C GLU A 57 -8.72 -2.68 4.41
N ALA A 58 -9.12 -3.79 3.81
CA ALA A 58 -9.33 -3.92 2.38
C ALA A 58 -10.81 -4.03 2.03
N ARG A 59 -11.20 -3.25 1.03
CA ARG A 59 -12.53 -3.25 0.45
C ARG A 59 -12.45 -3.36 -1.06
N LEU A 60 -13.46 -3.95 -1.69
CA LEU A 60 -13.55 -4.03 -3.14
C LEU A 60 -14.78 -3.23 -3.61
N GLY A 61 -14.57 -2.26 -4.48
CA GLY A 61 -15.64 -1.38 -4.97
C GLY A 61 -15.11 -0.02 -5.44
N GLU A 62 -15.97 0.72 -6.14
CA GLU A 62 -15.61 2.01 -6.75
C GLU A 62 -15.47 3.17 -5.76
N ASP A 63 -16.02 3.02 -4.55
CA ASP A 63 -16.14 4.11 -3.58
C ASP A 63 -16.01 3.60 -2.14
N TRP A 64 -15.31 4.34 -1.28
CA TRP A 64 -14.98 3.94 0.09
C TRP A 64 -16.21 3.71 0.98
N ASP A 65 -17.28 4.49 0.79
CA ASP A 65 -18.48 4.44 1.60
C ASP A 65 -19.35 3.24 1.25
N THR A 66 -19.26 2.77 0.00
CA THR A 66 -20.12 1.70 -0.55
C THR A 66 -19.39 0.40 -0.86
N ALA A 67 -18.06 0.41 -0.91
CA ALA A 67 -17.25 -0.78 -1.18
C ALA A 67 -17.43 -1.84 -0.10
N ALA A 68 -17.51 -3.09 -0.54
CA ALA A 68 -17.70 -4.22 0.36
C ALA A 68 -16.38 -4.54 1.08
N PRO A 69 -16.36 -4.67 2.42
CA PRO A 69 -15.18 -5.12 3.14
C PRO A 69 -14.91 -6.58 2.76
N ILE A 70 -13.67 -6.84 2.35
CA ILE A 70 -13.21 -8.19 1.99
C ILE A 70 -12.23 -8.75 3.02
N ALA A 71 -11.51 -7.89 3.72
CA ALA A 71 -10.60 -8.30 4.78
C ALA A 71 -10.21 -7.16 5.72
N VAL A 72 -9.88 -7.52 6.95
CA VAL A 72 -9.09 -6.70 7.87
C VAL A 72 -7.88 -7.54 8.27
N TRP A 73 -6.70 -6.97 8.13
CA TRP A 73 -5.43 -7.64 8.34
C TRP A 73 -4.69 -6.99 9.50
N THR A 74 -4.37 -7.76 10.53
CA THR A 74 -3.45 -7.28 11.57
C THR A 74 -2.03 -7.26 11.02
N VAL A 75 -1.34 -6.15 11.25
CA VAL A 75 0.05 -5.94 10.85
C VAL A 75 0.93 -6.21 12.06
N VAL A 76 1.80 -7.23 11.96
CA VAL A 76 2.82 -7.52 12.97
C VAL A 76 4.17 -7.07 12.43
N LEU A 77 4.88 -6.23 13.21
CA LEU A 77 6.18 -5.67 12.85
C LEU A 77 7.29 -6.23 13.75
N GLY A 78 8.51 -6.32 13.21
CA GLY A 78 9.68 -6.89 13.87
C GLY A 78 10.71 -7.34 12.84
N GLU A 79 10.91 -8.65 12.69
CA GLU A 79 11.72 -9.24 11.62
C GLU A 79 10.91 -9.54 10.34
N ARG A 80 9.58 -9.43 10.41
CA ARG A 80 8.67 -9.70 9.29
C ARG A 80 7.53 -8.70 9.31
N LEU A 81 7.02 -8.37 8.12
CA LEU A 81 5.71 -7.79 7.91
C LEU A 81 4.75 -8.95 7.61
N VAL A 82 3.84 -9.20 8.54
CA VAL A 82 2.89 -10.31 8.45
C VAL A 82 1.47 -9.76 8.44
N VAL A 83 0.65 -10.31 7.55
CA VAL A 83 -0.76 -10.00 7.37
C VAL A 83 -1.53 -11.32 7.32
N ALA A 84 -2.47 -11.52 8.24
CA ALA A 84 -3.29 -12.75 8.32
C ALA A 84 -2.44 -14.05 8.20
N ASP A 85 -1.38 -14.14 8.99
CA ASP A 85 -0.39 -15.24 9.01
C ASP A 85 0.44 -15.42 7.72
N VAL A 86 0.25 -14.57 6.71
CA VAL A 86 1.03 -14.52 5.48
C VAL A 86 2.19 -13.55 5.65
N THR A 87 3.42 -14.02 5.43
CA THR A 87 4.60 -13.13 5.43
C THR A 87 4.66 -12.39 4.10
N LEU A 88 4.50 -11.08 4.15
CA LEU A 88 4.58 -10.21 2.97
C LEU A 88 6.02 -9.74 2.71
N LEU A 89 6.75 -9.43 3.77
CA LEU A 89 8.13 -8.93 3.69
C LEU A 89 8.90 -9.41 4.92
N SER A 90 10.21 -9.60 4.81
CA SER A 90 11.05 -10.06 5.92
C SER A 90 12.44 -9.44 5.90
N MET A 91 13.10 -9.41 7.05
CA MET A 91 14.50 -9.01 7.16
C MET A 91 15.44 -10.16 6.75
N PRO A 92 16.60 -9.87 6.12
CA PRO A 92 16.98 -8.56 5.58
C PRO A 92 16.05 -8.14 4.45
N LEU A 93 15.76 -6.83 4.36
CA LEU A 93 14.93 -6.29 3.28
C LEU A 93 15.55 -6.64 1.92
N PRO A 94 14.73 -6.96 0.91
CA PRO A 94 15.17 -7.02 -0.47
C PRO A 94 15.82 -5.70 -0.90
N ASP A 95 16.67 -5.77 -1.92
CA ASP A 95 17.22 -4.56 -2.53
C ASP A 95 16.09 -3.69 -3.06
N ALA A 96 16.05 -2.43 -2.60
CA ALA A 96 15.11 -1.46 -3.11
C ALA A 96 15.58 -0.96 -4.49
N GLY A 97 14.63 -0.78 -5.40
CA GLY A 97 14.88 -0.26 -6.73
C GLY A 97 13.72 0.56 -7.27
N GLU A 98 13.92 1.15 -8.44
CA GLU A 98 12.83 1.83 -9.13
C GLU A 98 11.79 0.79 -9.61
N LEU A 99 10.53 1.04 -9.28
CA LEU A 99 9.38 0.31 -9.79
C LEU A 99 8.58 1.25 -10.69
N VAL A 100 8.40 0.85 -11.94
CA VAL A 100 7.52 1.53 -12.90
C VAL A 100 6.26 0.69 -13.07
N THR A 101 5.11 1.31 -12.82
CA THR A 101 3.78 0.72 -13.00
C THR A 101 3.04 1.43 -14.13
N TRP A 102 1.84 0.98 -14.47
CA TRP A 102 1.01 1.70 -15.44
C TRP A 102 0.61 3.09 -14.94
N TYR A 103 0.39 3.23 -13.63
CA TYR A 103 -0.18 4.44 -13.02
C TYR A 103 0.83 5.35 -12.32
N GLY A 104 2.10 4.96 -12.24
CA GLY A 104 3.13 5.78 -11.63
C GLY A 104 4.49 5.11 -11.48
N THR A 105 5.45 5.89 -11.01
CA THR A 105 6.83 5.44 -10.73
C THR A 105 7.14 5.62 -9.26
N PHE A 106 7.75 4.59 -8.67
CA PHE A 106 8.22 4.55 -7.29
C PHE A 106 9.75 4.40 -7.33
N PRO A 107 10.51 5.48 -7.08
CA PRO A 107 11.98 5.46 -7.18
C PRO A 107 12.65 4.47 -6.21
N GLU A 108 11.95 4.14 -5.13
CA GLU A 108 12.38 3.21 -4.10
C GLU A 108 11.21 2.30 -3.75
N ALA A 109 11.23 1.07 -4.25
CA ALA A 109 10.26 0.03 -3.90
C ALA A 109 10.98 -1.29 -3.64
N VAL A 110 10.47 -2.05 -2.68
CA VAL A 110 10.89 -3.43 -2.43
C VAL A 110 9.82 -4.37 -2.95
N ASN A 111 10.26 -5.46 -3.58
CA ASN A 111 9.37 -6.46 -4.16
C ASN A 111 9.46 -7.75 -3.36
N SER A 112 8.34 -8.44 -3.23
CA SER A 112 8.26 -9.79 -2.66
C SER A 112 7.30 -10.66 -3.46
N THR A 113 7.50 -11.97 -3.38
CA THR A 113 6.54 -12.95 -3.87
C THR A 113 5.86 -13.59 -2.67
N VAL A 114 4.53 -13.55 -2.67
CA VAL A 114 3.69 -14.14 -1.64
C VAL A 114 3.12 -15.45 -2.17
N ASP A 115 3.15 -16.49 -1.35
CA ASP A 115 2.57 -17.80 -1.68
C ASP A 115 1.17 -17.95 -1.09
N GLY A 116 0.27 -18.60 -1.84
CA GLY A 116 -1.04 -19.03 -1.36
C GLY A 116 -2.19 -18.08 -1.71
N ALA A 117 -3.32 -18.65 -2.12
CA ALA A 117 -4.53 -17.89 -2.45
C ALA A 117 -5.20 -17.30 -1.18
N PRO A 118 -5.91 -16.16 -1.29
CA PRO A 118 -6.15 -15.38 -2.52
C PRO A 118 -5.03 -14.36 -2.82
N PHE A 119 -4.05 -14.19 -1.95
CA PHE A 119 -3.05 -13.11 -2.01
C PHE A 119 -1.74 -13.48 -2.71
N GLY A 120 -1.69 -14.69 -3.27
CA GLY A 120 -0.49 -15.25 -3.87
C GLY A 120 -0.13 -14.51 -5.14
N GLY A 121 1.12 -14.08 -5.24
CA GLY A 121 1.66 -13.36 -6.39
C GLY A 121 2.67 -12.28 -5.99
N GLU A 122 2.85 -11.32 -6.89
CA GLU A 122 3.75 -10.20 -6.69
C GLU A 122 3.14 -9.17 -5.75
N TRP A 123 3.96 -8.69 -4.81
CA TRP A 123 3.70 -7.54 -3.98
C TRP A 123 4.87 -6.57 -4.05
N SER A 124 4.57 -5.29 -4.10
CA SER A 124 5.57 -4.23 -4.08
C SER A 124 5.20 -3.18 -3.04
N PHE A 125 6.18 -2.68 -2.31
CA PHE A 125 5.98 -1.73 -1.24
C PHE A 125 6.86 -0.49 -1.44
N ALA A 126 6.24 0.68 -1.34
CA ALA A 126 6.96 1.95 -1.35
C ALA A 126 7.03 2.49 0.09
N PRO A 127 8.15 3.15 0.45
CA PRO A 127 8.33 3.71 1.78
C PRO A 127 7.24 4.77 2.08
N ASP A 128 6.80 4.79 3.34
CA ASP A 128 5.74 5.64 3.90
C ASP A 128 4.34 5.44 3.30
N LEU A 129 4.22 4.73 2.18
CA LEU A 129 2.95 4.50 1.50
C LEU A 129 2.40 3.12 1.82
N GLY A 130 3.25 2.10 1.88
CA GLY A 130 2.82 0.71 2.03
C GLY A 130 2.75 -0.01 0.69
N PRO A 131 1.79 -0.93 0.48
CA PRO A 131 1.71 -1.69 -0.75
C PRO A 131 1.25 -0.82 -1.92
N VAL A 132 2.02 -0.85 -3.00
CA VAL A 132 1.76 -0.14 -4.27
C VAL A 132 1.45 -1.10 -5.41
N VAL A 133 1.78 -2.37 -5.24
CA VAL A 133 1.32 -3.48 -6.08
C VAL A 133 0.85 -4.60 -5.16
N ILE A 134 -0.33 -5.14 -5.44
CA ILE A 134 -0.93 -6.28 -4.74
C ILE A 134 -1.45 -7.26 -5.79
N THR A 135 -1.20 -8.54 -5.59
CA THR A 135 -1.93 -9.60 -6.32
C THR A 135 -3.06 -10.12 -5.45
N LEU A 136 -4.29 -10.03 -5.97
CA LEU A 136 -5.50 -10.53 -5.33
C LEU A 136 -6.27 -11.41 -6.32
N ASP A 137 -6.54 -12.66 -5.95
CA ASP A 137 -7.21 -13.65 -6.80
C ASP A 137 -6.56 -13.80 -8.18
N GLY A 138 -5.23 -13.68 -8.23
CA GLY A 138 -4.45 -13.73 -9.47
C GLY A 138 -4.48 -12.46 -10.31
N VAL A 139 -5.20 -11.42 -9.86
CA VAL A 139 -5.23 -10.12 -10.53
C VAL A 139 -4.23 -9.18 -9.88
N ARG A 140 -3.29 -8.68 -10.68
CA ARG A 140 -2.31 -7.68 -10.28
C ARG A 140 -2.98 -6.31 -10.27
N ARG A 141 -2.98 -5.65 -9.11
CA ARG A 141 -3.54 -4.31 -8.89
C ARG A 141 -2.42 -3.36 -8.51
N GLU A 142 -2.43 -2.18 -9.12
CA GLU A 142 -1.40 -1.17 -8.98
C GLU A 142 -2.02 0.10 -8.40
N CYS A 143 -1.27 0.79 -7.54
CA CYS A 143 -1.70 2.04 -6.93
C CYS A 143 -1.93 3.11 -8.00
N VAL A 144 -3.14 3.66 -8.03
CA VAL A 144 -3.53 4.77 -8.91
C VAL A 144 -3.47 6.09 -8.15
N VAL A 145 -3.97 6.07 -6.92
CA VAL A 145 -4.17 7.25 -6.09
C VAL A 145 -3.93 6.89 -4.63
N TYR A 146 -3.44 7.86 -3.87
CA TYR A 146 -3.45 7.78 -2.42
C TYR A 146 -3.85 9.12 -1.78
N GLU A 147 -4.43 9.02 -0.60
CA GLU A 147 -4.74 10.13 0.30
C GLU A 147 -4.06 9.86 1.64
N ARG A 148 -3.44 10.87 2.23
CA ARG A 148 -2.96 10.82 3.63
C ARG A 148 -3.69 11.88 4.42
N GLU A 149 -4.20 11.51 5.60
CA GLU A 149 -4.57 12.51 6.59
C GLU A 149 -3.29 13.26 7.00
N VAL A 150 -3.20 14.53 6.59
CA VAL A 150 -2.14 15.42 7.07
C VAL A 150 -2.63 15.96 8.40
N ASP A 151 -1.99 15.56 9.50
CA ASP A 151 -2.11 16.28 10.75
C ASP A 151 -1.58 17.69 10.52
N VAL A 152 -2.49 18.63 10.29
CA VAL A 152 -2.15 20.04 10.30
C VAL A 152 -1.90 20.38 11.76
N ASP A 153 -0.64 20.31 12.16
CA ASP A 153 -0.17 20.82 13.44
C ASP A 153 -0.61 22.29 13.51
N THR A 154 -1.72 22.53 14.21
CA THR A 154 -2.21 23.86 14.51
C THR A 154 -1.37 24.33 15.69
N GLY A 155 -0.10 24.64 15.39
CA GLY A 155 0.84 25.20 16.34
C GLY A 155 0.18 26.36 17.08
N GLY A 156 0.02 26.19 18.39
CA GLY A 156 -0.48 27.19 19.33
C GLY A 156 0.58 28.23 19.69
#